data_AF-A0A847MV66-F1
#
_entry.id   AF-A0A847MV66-F1
#
_cell.length_a   1.000
_cell.length_b   1.000
_cell.length_c   1.000
_cell.angle_alpha   90.00
_cell.angle_beta   90.00
_cell.angle_gamma   90.00
#
_symmetry.space_group_name_H-M   'P 1'
#
loop_
_entity.id
_entity.type
_entity.pdbx_description
1 polymer ?
#
loop_
_entity_poly.entity_id
_entity_poly.type
_entity_poly.pdbx_seq_one_letter_code
_entity_poly.pdbx_strand_id
1 'polypeptide(L)'
;MRAAYCPYSHFPVGVAGLVDDGRIVSGCNVENAAYGVGLCAECGMVSQLHLTGGGRLVAVYCVGGDGEALMPCGRCRQLLWENGGPDCRLMTPEGILPMRDVLPQAFGRDDLDQAAVREGNTDE
;
A
#
# COMPACT_ATOMS: atom_id res chain seq x y z
N MET A 1 10.90 -12.36 7.65
CA MET A 1 9.78 -12.77 6.77
C MET A 1 9.88 -14.25 6.45
N ARG A 2 8.91 -15.06 6.92
CA ARG A 2 8.91 -16.52 6.67
C ARG A 2 7.74 -17.00 5.81
N ALA A 3 6.74 -16.15 5.55
CA ALA A 3 5.50 -16.52 4.89
C ALA A 3 5.42 -16.12 3.40
N ALA A 4 6.39 -15.35 2.89
CA ALA A 4 6.42 -14.92 1.48
C ALA A 4 6.46 -16.15 0.55
N TYR A 5 5.58 -16.16 -0.45
CA TYR A 5 5.62 -17.14 -1.53
C TYR A 5 6.31 -16.50 -2.73
N CYS A 6 7.63 -16.66 -2.81
CA CYS A 6 8.45 -16.04 -3.86
C CYS A 6 9.41 -17.05 -4.53
N PRO A 7 8.91 -18.17 -5.09
CA PRO A 7 9.78 -19.18 -5.68
C PRO A 7 10.40 -18.76 -7.01
N TYR A 8 9.95 -17.66 -7.64
CA TYR A 8 10.45 -17.22 -8.93
C TYR A 8 11.53 -16.14 -8.78
N SER A 9 11.29 -15.10 -7.96
CA SER A 9 12.31 -14.05 -7.74
C SER A 9 13.31 -14.40 -6.65
N HIS A 10 12.94 -15.30 -5.71
CA HIS A 10 13.66 -15.51 -4.46
C HIS A 10 13.86 -14.23 -3.63
N PHE A 11 12.96 -13.25 -3.80
CA PHE A 11 13.01 -11.97 -3.12
C PHE A 11 11.83 -11.84 -2.13
N PRO A 12 12.00 -12.29 -0.87
CA PRO A 12 10.93 -12.22 0.11
C PRO A 12 10.74 -10.78 0.58
N VAL A 13 9.49 -10.34 0.59
CA VAL A 13 9.07 -9.01 1.05
C VAL A 13 7.94 -9.19 2.05
N GLY A 14 7.89 -8.31 3.03
CA GLY A 14 6.78 -8.24 3.95
C GLY A 14 6.61 -6.83 4.48
N VAL A 15 5.44 -6.61 5.06
CA VAL A 15 5.00 -5.28 5.47
C VAL A 15 4.17 -5.40 6.74
N ALA A 16 4.23 -4.37 7.57
CA ALA A 16 3.30 -4.14 8.66
C ALA A 16 2.73 -2.72 8.59
N GLY A 17 1.46 -2.59 8.96
CA GLY A 17 0.73 -1.33 8.99
C GLY A 17 0.05 -1.14 10.34
N LEU A 18 0.26 0.02 10.95
CA LEU A 18 -0.49 0.49 12.11
C LEU A 18 -1.80 1.12 11.64
N VAL A 19 -2.90 0.66 12.19
CA VAL A 19 -4.24 1.18 11.91
C VAL A 19 -4.65 2.19 12.98
N ASP A 20 -5.59 3.08 12.65
CA ASP A 20 -6.12 4.14 13.52
C ASP A 20 -6.80 3.64 14.80
N ASP A 21 -7.24 2.39 14.83
CA ASP A 21 -7.73 1.71 16.04
C ASP A 21 -6.64 1.04 16.88
N GLY A 22 -5.37 1.19 16.50
CA GLY A 22 -4.20 0.68 17.20
C GLY A 22 -3.80 -0.76 16.83
N ARG A 23 -4.55 -1.46 15.97
CA ARG A 23 -4.17 -2.81 15.54
C ARG A 23 -3.04 -2.78 14.52
N ILE A 24 -2.35 -3.90 14.40
CA ILE A 24 -1.35 -4.12 13.35
C ILE A 24 -1.92 -5.09 12.33
N VAL A 25 -1.85 -4.72 11.05
CA VAL A 25 -2.06 -5.60 9.91
C VAL A 25 -0.75 -5.81 9.18
N SER A 26 -0.63 -6.91 8.45
CA SER A 26 0.61 -7.36 7.84
C SER A 26 0.37 -8.11 6.54
N GLY A 27 1.41 -8.21 5.72
CA GLY A 27 1.36 -8.95 4.47
C GLY A 27 2.73 -9.41 4.03
N CYS A 28 2.75 -10.28 3.01
CA CYS A 28 3.95 -10.74 2.33
C CYS A 28 3.67 -10.88 0.83
N ASN A 29 4.71 -10.83 0.00
CA ASN A 29 4.52 -11.03 -1.43
C ASN A 29 4.14 -12.48 -1.75
N VAL A 30 3.24 -12.62 -2.72
CA VAL A 30 2.76 -13.90 -3.25
C VAL A 30 2.88 -13.85 -4.76
N GLU A 31 3.87 -14.57 -5.27
CA GLU A 31 4.14 -14.65 -6.69
C GLU A 31 3.24 -15.68 -7.40
N ASN A 32 3.26 -15.63 -8.72
CA ASN A 32 2.50 -16.53 -9.57
C ASN A 32 3.27 -16.79 -10.87
N ALA A 33 3.06 -17.96 -11.50
CA ALA A 33 3.66 -18.30 -12.79
C ALA A 33 3.26 -17.33 -13.91
N ALA A 34 2.03 -16.78 -13.86
CA ALA A 34 1.65 -15.63 -14.65
C ALA A 34 2.09 -14.35 -13.92
N TYR A 35 3.31 -13.87 -14.21
CA TYR A 35 3.99 -12.88 -13.37
C TYR A 35 3.19 -11.59 -13.13
N GLY A 36 2.34 -11.19 -14.08
CA GLY A 36 1.51 -9.98 -13.99
C GLY A 36 0.41 -10.02 -12.91
N VAL A 37 0.07 -11.20 -12.37
CA VAL A 37 -0.92 -11.33 -11.28
C VAL A 37 -0.28 -11.47 -9.90
N GLY A 38 1.05 -11.28 -9.80
CA GLY A 38 1.76 -11.27 -8.52
C GLY A 38 1.25 -10.18 -7.57
N LEU A 39 1.12 -10.54 -6.30
CA LEU A 39 0.69 -9.63 -5.25
C LEU A 39 1.90 -9.20 -4.41
N CYS A 40 2.08 -7.88 -4.27
CA CYS A 40 3.05 -7.33 -3.34
C CYS A 40 2.58 -7.52 -1.89
N ALA A 41 3.48 -7.36 -0.93
CA ALA A 41 3.16 -7.51 0.49
C ALA A 41 2.07 -6.54 0.95
N GLU A 42 2.11 -5.31 0.44
CA GLU A 42 1.16 -4.23 0.72
C GLU A 42 -0.26 -4.58 0.25
N CYS A 43 -0.41 -5.36 -0.84
CA CYS A 43 -1.71 -5.85 -1.28
C CYS A 43 -2.33 -6.77 -0.22
N GLY A 44 -1.55 -7.72 0.31
CA GLY A 44 -2.00 -8.63 1.36
C GLY A 44 -2.36 -7.90 2.65
N MET A 45 -1.57 -6.90 3.03
CA MET A 45 -1.83 -6.06 4.20
C MET A 45 -3.12 -5.25 4.06
N VAL A 46 -3.39 -4.65 2.90
CA VAL A 46 -4.65 -3.93 2.63
C VAL A 46 -5.84 -4.89 2.63
N SER A 47 -5.70 -6.09 2.07
CA SER A 47 -6.73 -7.12 2.21
C SER A 47 -7.00 -7.45 3.69
N GLN A 48 -5.95 -7.60 4.50
CA GLN A 48 -6.10 -7.84 5.94
C GLN A 48 -6.73 -6.66 6.67
N LEU A 49 -6.41 -5.41 6.31
CA LEU A 49 -7.05 -4.20 6.84
C LEU A 49 -8.57 -4.31 6.75
N HIS A 50 -9.09 -4.56 5.54
CA HIS A 50 -10.55 -4.65 5.34
C HIS A 50 -11.15 -5.90 5.98
N LEU A 51 -10.50 -7.06 5.87
CA LEU A 51 -10.98 -8.31 6.48
C LEU A 51 -11.07 -8.23 8.02
N THR A 52 -10.28 -7.35 8.65
CA THR A 52 -10.22 -7.21 10.10
C THR A 52 -10.98 -5.98 10.64
N GLY A 53 -11.85 -5.37 9.82
CA GLY A 53 -12.77 -4.31 10.27
C GLY A 53 -12.58 -2.94 9.61
N GLY A 54 -11.66 -2.79 8.66
CA GLY A 54 -11.45 -1.52 7.94
C GLY A 54 -10.74 -0.45 8.79
N GLY A 55 -10.97 0.82 8.52
CA GLY A 55 -10.23 1.93 9.16
C GLY A 55 -9.09 2.46 8.29
N ARG A 56 -8.16 3.21 8.88
CA ARG A 56 -7.11 3.94 8.15
C ARG A 56 -5.71 3.53 8.57
N LEU A 57 -4.83 3.36 7.60
CA LEU A 57 -3.40 3.17 7.85
C LEU A 57 -2.79 4.49 8.34
N VAL A 58 -2.20 4.46 9.53
CA VAL A 58 -1.49 5.60 10.16
C VAL A 58 0.00 5.55 9.82
N ALA A 59 0.60 4.35 9.86
CA ALA A 59 2.00 4.15 9.53
C ALA A 59 2.23 2.78 8.88
N VAL A 60 3.20 2.69 7.98
CA VAL A 60 3.53 1.48 7.22
C VAL A 60 5.04 1.28 7.15
N TYR A 61 5.48 0.05 7.34
CA TYR A 61 6.88 -0.35 7.18
C TYR A 61 6.98 -1.61 6.34
N CYS A 62 7.54 -1.48 5.13
CA CYS A 62 7.86 -2.57 4.21
C CYS A 62 9.37 -2.85 4.27
N VAL A 63 9.75 -4.13 4.37
CA VAL A 63 11.17 -4.54 4.36
C VAL A 63 11.43 -5.72 3.43
N GLY A 64 12.68 -5.84 3.01
CA GLY A 64 13.19 -7.01 2.28
C GLY A 64 13.52 -8.19 3.20
N GLY A 65 14.02 -9.27 2.60
CA GLY A 65 14.46 -10.47 3.33
C GLY A 65 15.61 -10.26 4.30
N ASP A 66 16.40 -9.22 4.07
CA ASP A 66 17.48 -8.72 4.93
C ASP A 66 16.98 -7.88 6.11
N GLY A 67 15.71 -7.49 6.12
CA GLY A 67 15.12 -6.62 7.12
C GLY A 67 15.29 -5.13 6.85
N GLU A 68 15.91 -4.75 5.74
CA GLU A 68 16.13 -3.35 5.37
C GLU A 68 14.88 -2.72 4.75
N ALA A 69 14.72 -1.42 4.96
CA ALA A 69 13.58 -0.67 4.45
C ALA A 69 13.49 -0.76 2.91
N LEU A 70 12.32 -1.14 2.42
CA LEU A 70 12.05 -1.26 0.99
C LEU A 70 10.93 -0.31 0.59
N MET A 71 11.15 0.47 -0.46
CA MET A 71 10.12 1.38 -0.97
C MET A 71 8.98 0.61 -1.63
N PRO A 72 7.71 0.97 -1.35
CA PRO A 72 6.58 0.41 -2.08
C PRO A 72 6.66 0.78 -3.57
N CYS A 73 6.32 -0.17 -4.42
CA CYS A 73 6.25 0.06 -5.87
C CYS A 73 5.08 1.02 -6.20
N GLY A 74 5.05 1.58 -7.42
CA GLY A 74 4.02 2.56 -7.81
C GLY A 74 2.57 2.08 -7.58
N ARG A 75 2.28 0.81 -7.88
CA ARG A 75 0.97 0.19 -7.59
C ARG A 75 0.64 0.22 -6.10
N CYS A 76 1.60 -0.12 -5.25
CA CYS A 76 1.39 -0.15 -3.80
C CYS A 76 1.27 1.25 -3.21
N ARG A 77 1.99 2.25 -3.75
CA ARG A 77 1.81 3.64 -3.33
C ARG A 77 0.37 4.09 -3.49
N GLN A 78 -0.28 3.73 -4.60
CA GLN A 78 -1.69 4.05 -4.81
C GLN A 78 -2.63 3.32 -3.83
N LEU A 79 -2.35 2.05 -3.50
CA LEU A 79 -3.11 1.32 -2.48
C LEU A 79 -2.97 1.94 -1.08
N LEU A 80 -1.75 2.33 -0.71
CA LEU A 80 -1.47 2.99 0.57
C LEU A 80 -2.08 4.39 0.62
N TRP A 81 -2.09 5.12 -0.50
CA TRP A 81 -2.77 6.40 -0.62
C TRP A 81 -4.27 6.28 -0.35
N GLU A 82 -4.94 5.32 -0.97
CA GLU A 82 -6.38 5.09 -0.79
C GLU A 82 -6.71 4.78 0.68
N ASN A 83 -5.88 3.97 1.35
CA ASN A 83 -6.18 3.43 2.69
C ASN A 83 -5.55 4.19 3.86
N GLY A 84 -4.58 5.06 3.61
CA GLY A 84 -3.90 5.86 4.63
C GLY A 84 -4.00 7.37 4.38
N GLY A 85 -4.10 7.79 3.12
CA GLY A 85 -4.18 9.19 2.73
C GLY A 85 -2.82 9.89 2.79
N PRO A 86 -2.78 11.21 2.56
CA PRO A 86 -1.54 11.98 2.42
C PRO A 86 -0.65 11.99 3.66
N ASP A 87 -1.23 11.83 4.85
CA ASP A 87 -0.52 11.89 6.14
C ASP A 87 0.02 10.54 6.64
N CYS A 88 -0.37 9.43 5.99
CA CYS A 88 0.14 8.11 6.35
C CYS A 88 1.67 8.08 6.29
N ARG A 89 2.32 7.59 7.35
CA ARG A 89 3.77 7.64 7.53
C ARG A 89 4.42 6.37 7.02
N LEU A 90 5.41 6.50 6.13
CA LEU A 90 6.18 5.37 5.63
C LEU A 90 7.61 5.45 6.12
N MET A 91 8.14 4.34 6.61
CA MET A 91 9.58 4.18 6.74
C MET A 91 10.18 4.03 5.34
N THR A 92 11.08 4.94 4.97
CA THR A 92 11.81 4.95 3.70
C THR A 92 13.32 4.84 3.97
N PRO A 93 14.16 4.61 2.95
CA PRO A 93 15.61 4.70 3.10
C PRO A 93 16.11 6.06 3.60
N GLU A 94 15.33 7.13 3.44
CA GLU A 94 15.65 8.49 3.90
C GLU A 94 15.04 8.80 5.28
N GLY A 95 14.43 7.81 5.94
CA GLY A 95 13.70 7.96 7.19
C GLY A 95 12.18 8.00 6.98
N ILE A 96 11.46 8.53 7.98
CA ILE A 96 9.98 8.53 7.96
C ILE A 96 9.46 9.71 7.13
N LEU A 97 8.75 9.42 6.05
CA LEU A 97 8.12 10.40 5.16
C LEU A 97 6.59 10.22 5.10
N PRO A 98 5.79 11.29 4.93
CA PRO A 98 4.37 11.18 4.65
C PRO A 98 4.10 10.70 3.21
N MET A 99 2.96 10.06 2.99
CA MET A 99 2.55 9.58 1.67
C MET A 99 2.49 10.67 0.60
N ARG A 100 2.17 11.93 0.95
CA ARG A 100 2.22 13.06 0.00
C ARG A 100 3.60 13.31 -0.61
N ASP A 101 4.68 12.94 0.09
CA ASP A 101 6.05 13.09 -0.41
C ASP A 101 6.46 11.83 -1.20
N VAL A 102 5.92 10.67 -0.83
CA VAL A 102 6.17 9.38 -1.51
C VAL A 102 5.41 9.25 -2.84
N LEU A 103 4.22 9.83 -2.93
CA LEU A 103 3.37 9.88 -4.12
C LEU A 103 2.83 11.30 -4.30
N PRO A 104 3.66 12.25 -4.75
CA PRO A 104 3.21 13.61 -5.02
C PRO A 104 2.21 13.62 -6.17
N GLN A 105 1.20 14.49 -6.09
CA GLN A 105 0.14 14.62 -7.10
C GLN A 105 -0.55 13.28 -7.39
N ALA A 106 -0.81 12.51 -6.33
CA ALA A 106 -1.49 11.22 -6.45
C ALA A 106 -2.87 11.39 -7.09
N PHE A 107 -3.17 10.50 -8.03
CA PHE A 107 -4.53 10.35 -8.55
C PHE A 107 -5.46 9.87 -7.44
N GLY A 108 -6.69 10.37 -7.38
CA GLY A 108 -7.64 9.98 -6.34
C GLY A 108 -9.08 10.33 -6.65
N ARG A 109 -9.92 10.29 -5.60
CA ARG A 109 -11.35 10.57 -5.71
C ARG A 109 -11.63 11.96 -6.28
N ASP A 110 -10.87 12.96 -5.87
CA ASP A 110 -11.05 14.35 -6.34
C ASP A 110 -10.86 14.46 -7.86
N ASP A 111 -9.94 13.70 -8.46
CA ASP A 111 -9.75 13.69 -9.91
C ASP A 111 -10.93 13.07 -10.65
N LEU A 112 -11.49 12.00 -10.10
CA LEU A 112 -12.71 11.36 -10.63
C LEU A 112 -13.91 12.31 -10.55
N ASP A 113 -14.09 12.98 -9.41
CA ASP A 113 -15.19 13.92 -9.21
C ASP A 113 -15.05 15.14 -10.13
N GLN A 114 -13.83 15.65 -10.33
CA GLN A 114 -13.56 16.72 -11.29
C GLN A 114 -13.82 16.28 -12.74
N ALA A 115 -13.48 15.05 -13.11
CA ALA A 115 -13.77 14.51 -14.43
C ALA A 115 -15.28 14.43 -14.68
N ALA A 116 -16.05 13.92 -13.70
CA ALA A 116 -17.51 13.84 -13.78
C ALA A 116 -18.17 15.22 -13.97
N VAL A 117 -17.70 16.24 -13.23
CA VAL A 117 -18.17 17.63 -13.38
C VAL A 117 -17.89 18.18 -14.78
N ARG A 118 -16.71 17.89 -15.37
CA ARG A 118 -16.36 18.35 -16.73
C ARG A 118 -17.22 17.71 -17.81
N GLU A 119 -17.67 16.47 -17.59
CA GLU A 119 -18.53 15.74 -18.52
C GLU A 119 -20.02 16.13 -18.42
N GLY A 120 -20.38 17.02 -17.49
CA GLY A 120 -21.76 17.48 -17.30
C GLY A 120 -22.66 16.41 -16.65
N ASN A 121 -22.08 15.35 -16.10
CA ASN A 121 -22.80 14.28 -15.41
C ASN A 121 -22.88 14.61 -13.91
N THR A 122 -23.61 15.67 -13.58
CA THR A 122 -24.08 15.87 -12.20
C THR A 122 -25.30 15.00 -12.02
N ASP A 123 -25.14 13.86 -11.34
CA ASP A 123 -26.27 13.05 -10.86
C ASP A 123 -27.20 13.96 -10.02
N GLU A 124 -28.40 14.21 -10.55
CA GLU A 124 -29.59 14.64 -9.78
C GLU A 124 -30.12 13.49 -8.92
#